data_AF-A0A9E2KXY5-F1
#
_entry.id   AF-A0A9E2KXY5-F1
#
_cell.length_a   1.000
_cell.length_b   1.000
_cell.length_c   1.000
_cell.angle_alpha   90.00
_cell.angle_beta   90.00
_cell.angle_gamma   90.00
#
_symmetry.space_group_name_H-M   'P 1'
#
loop_
_entity.id
_entity.type
_entity.pdbx_description
1 polymer ?
#
loop_
_entity_poly.entity_id
_entity_poly.type
_entity_poly.pdbx_seq_one_letter_code
_entity_poly.pdbx_strand_id
1 'polypeptide(L)'
;MDKLLEKLREPFAREELEFRVGAVNKDKMEGLALAYVQARAIQNRLDELFGIDGWTVAYREVSAGFICSLSIKINDRWITKEDGASMTEYESIKGGISNAFKRVASSGFGIGRYLYKAKNKWYPVRQQGKGYVFTVEPELELEDNNLTFKKLEAEKDEPKVVGSTKIVIEFGKYKGLTLQEIYDKDINYIKYLRANAKDKKISQACAELIA
;
A
#
# COMPACT_ATOMS: atom_id res chain seq x y z
N MET A 1 -20.74 -1.57 -0.96
CA MET A 1 -19.73 -0.77 -1.69
C MET A 1 -18.43 -1.53 -1.49
N ASP A 2 -17.93 -2.18 -2.55
CA ASP A 2 -17.05 -3.35 -2.47
C ASP A 2 -15.82 -3.17 -1.57
N LYS A 3 -15.54 -4.16 -0.71
CA LYS A 3 -14.29 -4.26 0.10
C LYS A 3 -13.02 -4.01 -0.74
N LEU A 4 -13.09 -4.30 -2.03
CA LEU A 4 -12.04 -4.03 -3.02
C LEU A 4 -11.72 -2.53 -3.17
N LEU A 5 -12.76 -1.68 -3.23
CA LEU A 5 -12.60 -0.22 -3.33
C LEU A 5 -12.11 0.40 -2.02
N GLU A 6 -12.43 -0.21 -0.89
CA GLU A 6 -11.89 0.19 0.42
C GLU A 6 -10.38 -0.10 0.46
N LYS A 7 -9.96 -1.33 0.14
CA LYS A 7 -8.54 -1.73 0.04
C LYS A 7 -7.74 -0.86 -0.93
N LEU A 8 -8.33 -0.53 -2.09
CA LEU A 8 -7.70 0.34 -3.08
C LEU A 8 -7.29 1.71 -2.51
N ARG A 9 -8.04 2.21 -1.53
CA ARG A 9 -7.89 3.55 -0.94
C ARG A 9 -7.21 3.54 0.43
N GLU A 10 -6.73 2.38 0.89
CA GLU A 10 -6.03 2.29 2.17
C GLU A 10 -4.79 3.21 2.21
N PRO A 11 -4.35 3.64 3.39
CA PRO A 11 -3.07 4.34 3.51
C PRO A 11 -1.90 3.49 2.97
N PHE A 12 -0.88 4.15 2.44
CA PHE A 12 0.39 3.53 2.06
C PHE A 12 1.35 3.54 3.24
N ALA A 13 2.28 2.58 3.26
CA ALA A 13 3.37 2.54 4.24
C ALA A 13 4.25 3.78 4.11
N ARG A 14 4.97 4.14 5.17
CA ARG A 14 5.78 5.36 5.21
C ARG A 14 6.86 5.34 4.12
N GLU A 15 7.43 4.18 3.84
CA GLU A 15 8.50 3.95 2.86
C GLU A 15 8.01 4.10 1.41
N GLU A 16 6.71 3.98 1.18
CA GLU A 16 6.07 4.14 -0.12
C GLU A 16 5.68 5.61 -0.39
N LEU A 17 5.88 6.48 0.60
CA LEU A 17 5.60 7.91 0.54
C LEU A 17 6.88 8.70 0.28
N GLU A 18 6.76 9.68 -0.61
CA GLU A 18 7.79 10.65 -0.92
C GLU A 18 7.29 12.05 -0.61
N PHE A 19 8.24 12.95 -0.34
CA PHE A 19 7.98 14.36 -0.13
C PHE A 19 8.73 15.18 -1.15
N ARG A 20 8.07 16.21 -1.67
CA ARG A 20 8.70 17.25 -2.48
C ARG A 20 8.54 18.60 -1.83
N VAL A 21 9.50 19.47 -2.09
CA VAL A 21 9.39 20.87 -1.71
C VAL A 21 8.32 21.54 -2.57
N GLY A 22 7.32 22.11 -1.90
CA GLY A 22 6.29 22.96 -2.49
C GLY A 22 6.72 24.42 -2.49
N ALA A 23 5.90 25.28 -1.88
CA ALA A 23 6.27 26.67 -1.65
C ALA A 23 7.50 26.77 -0.73
N VAL A 24 8.34 27.78 -0.96
CA VAL A 24 9.50 28.09 -0.11
C VAL A 24 9.24 29.45 0.54
N ASN A 25 9.59 29.59 1.82
CA ASN A 25 9.36 30.82 2.57
C ASN A 25 10.23 31.97 2.03
N LYS A 26 9.92 33.21 2.42
CA LYS A 26 10.61 34.41 1.90
C LYS A 26 12.13 34.34 2.10
N ASP A 27 12.54 33.79 3.24
CA ASP A 27 13.95 33.73 3.66
C ASP A 27 14.68 32.52 3.06
N LYS A 28 13.98 31.67 2.30
CA LYS A 28 14.51 30.47 1.61
C LYS A 28 15.10 29.41 2.52
N MET A 29 14.71 29.42 3.79
CA MET A 29 15.19 28.49 4.81
C MET A 29 14.24 27.32 5.04
N GLU A 30 12.96 27.47 4.72
CA GLU A 30 11.96 26.42 4.89
C GLU A 30 11.10 26.22 3.64
N GLY A 31 10.72 24.97 3.39
CA GLY A 31 9.83 24.57 2.33
C GLY A 31 8.62 23.82 2.85
N LEU A 32 7.47 24.03 2.21
CA LEU A 32 6.25 23.27 2.47
C LEU A 32 6.44 21.82 2.00
N ALA A 33 6.21 20.86 2.88
CA ALA A 33 6.26 19.44 2.56
C ALA A 33 4.97 18.97 1.87
N LEU A 34 5.10 18.56 0.60
CA LEU A 34 4.00 17.98 -0.16
C LEU A 34 4.21 16.47 -0.29
N ALA A 35 3.37 15.69 0.39
CA ALA A 35 3.41 14.24 0.36
C ALA A 35 2.76 13.69 -0.92
N TYR A 36 3.37 12.65 -1.50
CA TYR A 36 2.79 11.88 -2.59
C TYR A 36 3.25 10.42 -2.49
N VAL A 37 2.43 9.51 -2.99
CA VAL A 37 2.79 8.09 -3.08
C VAL A 37 3.68 7.84 -4.31
N GLN A 38 4.62 6.91 -4.18
CA GLN A 38 5.43 6.43 -5.29
C GLN A 38 4.57 5.77 -6.37
N ALA A 39 4.93 5.98 -7.64
CA ALA A 39 4.22 5.35 -8.75
C ALA A 39 4.25 3.82 -8.67
N ARG A 40 5.38 3.24 -8.21
CA ARG A 40 5.52 1.79 -8.04
C ARG A 40 4.58 1.23 -6.99
N ALA A 41 4.39 1.92 -5.86
CA ALA A 41 3.47 1.49 -4.81
C ALA A 41 2.01 1.46 -5.32
N ILE A 42 1.61 2.44 -6.14
CA ILE A 42 0.30 2.41 -6.82
C ILE A 42 0.19 1.18 -7.73
N GLN A 43 1.21 0.93 -8.57
CA GLN A 43 1.22 -0.21 -9.51
C GLN A 43 1.11 -1.54 -8.76
N ASN A 44 1.92 -1.75 -7.73
CA ASN A 44 1.88 -2.95 -6.90
C ASN A 44 0.48 -3.16 -6.30
N ARG A 45 -0.14 -2.11 -5.76
CA ARG A 45 -1.50 -2.20 -5.21
C ARG A 45 -2.54 -2.54 -6.28
N LEU A 46 -2.39 -2.02 -7.50
CA LEU A 46 -3.27 -2.37 -8.61
C LEU A 46 -3.09 -3.84 -9.01
N ASP A 47 -1.84 -4.33 -9.09
CA ASP A 47 -1.51 -5.72 -9.39
C ASP A 47 -2.05 -6.67 -8.31
N GLU A 48 -1.89 -6.33 -7.03
CA GLU A 48 -2.36 -7.13 -5.89
C GLU A 48 -3.88 -7.26 -5.82
N LEU A 49 -4.60 -6.19 -6.16
CA LEU A 49 -6.06 -6.15 -6.03
C LEU A 49 -6.79 -6.63 -7.28
N PHE A 50 -6.23 -6.40 -8.46
CA PHE A 50 -6.90 -6.62 -9.74
C PHE A 50 -6.19 -7.64 -10.64
N GLY A 51 -4.94 -8.00 -10.35
CA GLY A 51 -4.13 -8.82 -11.24
C GLY A 51 -3.71 -8.09 -12.51
N ILE A 52 -2.89 -8.75 -13.33
CA ILE A 52 -2.33 -8.18 -14.56
C ILE A 52 -3.39 -7.84 -15.62
N ASP A 53 -4.56 -8.48 -15.58
CA ASP A 53 -5.66 -8.31 -16.53
C ASP A 53 -6.81 -7.45 -15.99
N GLY A 54 -6.74 -7.01 -14.73
CA GLY A 54 -7.79 -6.23 -14.09
C GLY A 54 -7.55 -4.71 -14.08
N TRP A 55 -6.43 -4.23 -14.63
CA TRP A 55 -6.20 -2.80 -14.84
C TRP A 55 -5.33 -2.53 -16.07
N THR A 56 -5.48 -1.34 -16.66
CA THR A 56 -4.64 -0.89 -17.78
C THR A 56 -4.34 0.59 -17.65
N VAL A 57 -3.21 1.03 -18.20
CA VAL A 57 -2.85 2.44 -18.30
C VAL A 57 -2.48 2.81 -19.73
N ALA A 58 -2.97 3.97 -20.18
CA ALA A 58 -2.63 4.56 -21.47
C ALA A 58 -2.23 6.02 -21.28
N TYR A 59 -1.38 6.52 -22.19
CA TYR A 59 -0.89 7.89 -22.15
C TYR A 59 -1.09 8.56 -23.50
N ARG A 60 -1.52 9.82 -23.46
CA ARG A 60 -1.63 10.68 -24.62
C ARG A 60 -0.83 11.96 -24.36
N GLU A 61 0.12 12.24 -25.25
CA GLU A 61 0.83 13.51 -25.23
C GLU A 61 -0.11 14.67 -25.57
N VAL A 62 0.07 15.79 -24.87
CA VAL A 62 -0.57 17.08 -25.14
C VAL A 62 0.51 18.16 -25.16
N SER A 63 0.20 19.35 -25.65
CA SER A 63 1.17 20.39 -26.02
C SER A 63 2.24 20.72 -24.97
N ALA A 64 1.96 20.53 -23.68
CA ALA A 64 2.91 20.78 -22.60
C ALA A 64 2.90 19.70 -21.51
N GLY A 65 2.52 18.46 -21.85
CA GLY A 65 2.39 17.41 -20.84
C GLY A 65 1.74 16.12 -21.35
N PHE A 66 1.16 15.37 -20.42
CA PHE A 66 0.54 14.07 -20.70
C PHE A 66 -0.81 13.97 -20.02
N ILE A 67 -1.77 13.35 -20.72
CA ILE A 67 -3.00 12.83 -20.14
C ILE A 67 -2.79 11.34 -19.91
N CYS A 68 -3.05 10.89 -18.69
CA CYS A 68 -3.03 9.49 -18.30
C CYS A 68 -4.46 8.99 -18.18
N SER A 69 -4.79 7.92 -18.89
CA SER A 69 -6.05 7.20 -18.77
C SER A 69 -5.79 5.92 -17.97
N LEU A 70 -6.38 5.82 -16.78
CA LEU A 70 -6.30 4.63 -15.93
C LEU A 70 -7.65 3.92 -15.96
N SER A 71 -7.63 2.65 -16.34
CA SER A 71 -8.81 1.79 -16.38
C SER A 71 -8.69 0.66 -15.38
N ILE A 72 -9.74 0.42 -14.61
CA ILE A 72 -9.82 -0.68 -13.63
C ILE A 72 -11.09 -1.48 -13.92
N LYS A 73 -10.98 -2.81 -13.94
CA LYS A 73 -12.08 -3.74 -14.14
C LYS A 73 -12.75 -4.03 -12.79
N ILE A 74 -14.00 -3.62 -12.63
CA ILE A 74 -14.79 -3.80 -11.41
C ILE A 74 -16.11 -4.47 -11.78
N ASN A 75 -16.40 -5.64 -11.20
CA ASN A 75 -17.60 -6.44 -11.50
C ASN A 75 -17.78 -6.67 -13.02
N ASP A 76 -16.70 -7.10 -13.67
CA ASP A 76 -16.57 -7.31 -15.13
C ASP A 76 -16.82 -6.09 -16.03
N ARG A 77 -16.81 -4.88 -15.46
CA ARG A 77 -16.95 -3.63 -16.19
C ARG A 77 -15.70 -2.79 -16.09
N TRP A 78 -15.24 -2.28 -17.22
CA TRP A 78 -14.13 -1.34 -17.27
C TRP A 78 -14.60 0.06 -16.88
N ILE A 79 -13.94 0.64 -15.87
CA ILE A 79 -14.12 2.03 -15.48
C ILE A 79 -12.83 2.77 -15.82
N THR A 80 -12.91 3.76 -16.70
CA THR A 80 -11.78 4.60 -17.09
C THR A 80 -11.90 5.99 -16.48
N LYS A 81 -10.79 6.51 -15.96
CA LYS A 81 -10.64 7.90 -15.50
C LYS A 81 -9.41 8.51 -16.13
N GLU A 82 -9.42 9.82 -16.29
CA GLU A 82 -8.31 10.58 -16.88
C GLU A 82 -7.91 11.76 -16.00
N ASP A 83 -6.62 12.04 -15.94
CA ASP A 83 -6.04 13.26 -15.38
C ASP A 83 -4.72 13.54 -16.11
N GLY A 84 -4.20 14.76 -15.99
CA GLY A 84 -3.00 15.17 -16.69
C GLY A 84 -1.98 15.85 -15.82
N ALA A 85 -0.74 15.86 -16.29
CA ALA A 85 0.34 16.64 -15.70
C ALA A 85 1.17 17.30 -16.78
N SER A 86 1.68 18.48 -16.47
CA SER A 86 2.69 19.15 -17.29
C SER A 86 4.01 18.40 -17.27
N MET A 87 4.85 18.66 -18.28
CA MET A 87 6.26 18.26 -18.27
C MET A 87 7.00 18.80 -17.04
N THR A 88 8.00 18.07 -16.58
CA THR A 88 8.86 18.47 -15.44
C THR A 88 10.16 19.12 -15.93
N GLU A 89 10.84 19.88 -15.07
CA GLU A 89 12.16 20.44 -15.41
C GLU A 89 13.28 19.39 -15.41
N TYR A 90 13.15 18.36 -14.56
CA TYR A 90 14.07 17.22 -14.46
C TYR A 90 13.42 15.96 -15.04
N GLU A 91 14.15 15.18 -15.85
CA GLU A 91 13.63 14.01 -16.58
C GLU A 91 12.25 14.25 -17.20
N SER A 92 12.15 15.35 -17.95
CA SER A 92 10.90 16.02 -18.35
C SER A 92 9.74 15.11 -18.77
N ILE A 93 10.01 14.16 -19.67
CA ILE A 93 9.03 13.20 -20.19
C ILE A 93 8.61 12.21 -19.10
N LYS A 94 9.59 11.58 -18.43
CA LYS A 94 9.31 10.56 -17.40
C LYS A 94 8.58 11.14 -16.20
N GLY A 95 8.97 12.35 -15.77
CA GLY A 95 8.32 13.05 -14.67
C GLY A 95 6.89 13.46 -15.01
N GLY A 96 6.64 13.96 -16.22
CA GLY A 96 5.29 14.27 -16.71
C GLY A 96 4.36 13.05 -16.72
N ILE A 97 4.81 11.94 -17.32
CA ILE A 97 4.07 10.67 -17.37
C ILE A 97 3.77 10.15 -15.95
N SER A 98 4.80 10.10 -15.08
CA SER A 98 4.65 9.61 -13.72
C SER A 98 3.70 10.47 -12.88
N ASN A 99 3.75 11.79 -13.06
CA ASN A 99 2.86 12.69 -12.36
C ASN A 99 1.41 12.58 -12.86
N ALA A 100 1.19 12.42 -14.17
CA ALA A 100 -0.15 12.19 -14.71
C ALA A 100 -0.77 10.89 -14.16
N PHE A 101 0.03 9.82 -14.07
CA PHE A 101 -0.38 8.55 -13.47
C PHE A 101 -0.76 8.68 -11.98
N LYS A 102 0.12 9.29 -11.17
CA LYS A 102 -0.16 9.53 -9.73
C LYS A 102 -1.41 10.39 -9.52
N ARG A 103 -1.63 11.38 -10.39
CA ARG A 103 -2.81 12.25 -10.33
C ARG A 103 -4.09 11.49 -10.63
N VAL A 104 -4.17 10.74 -11.74
CA VAL A 104 -5.39 9.99 -12.08
C VAL A 104 -5.69 8.87 -11.07
N ALA A 105 -4.66 8.25 -10.49
CA ALA A 105 -4.83 7.29 -9.40
C ALA A 105 -5.55 7.93 -8.20
N SER A 106 -5.12 9.14 -7.80
CA SER A 106 -5.74 9.90 -6.72
C SER A 106 -7.11 10.49 -7.08
N SER A 107 -7.23 11.25 -8.18
CA SER A 107 -8.45 11.97 -8.55
C SER A 107 -9.54 11.06 -9.12
N GLY A 108 -9.16 10.00 -9.83
CA GLY A 108 -10.07 9.03 -10.43
C GLY A 108 -10.56 7.97 -9.44
N PHE A 109 -9.62 7.29 -8.76
CA PHE A 109 -9.92 6.08 -7.97
C PHE A 109 -9.76 6.26 -6.45
N GLY A 110 -9.13 7.35 -6.01
CA GLY A 110 -8.95 7.67 -4.60
C GLY A 110 -7.65 7.14 -4.00
N ILE A 111 -6.76 6.58 -4.82
CA ILE A 111 -5.49 5.99 -4.38
C ILE A 111 -4.56 7.11 -3.92
N GLY A 112 -4.21 7.11 -2.63
CA GLY A 112 -3.39 8.18 -2.04
C GLY A 112 -4.13 9.52 -1.88
N ARG A 113 -5.45 9.59 -2.12
CA ARG A 113 -6.21 10.86 -2.01
C ARG A 113 -6.18 11.44 -0.59
N TYR A 114 -6.05 10.60 0.43
CA TYR A 114 -5.92 11.03 1.83
C TYR A 114 -4.70 11.95 2.07
N LEU A 115 -3.65 11.88 1.22
CA LEU A 115 -2.47 12.73 1.32
C LEU A 115 -2.79 14.22 1.10
N TYR A 116 -3.91 14.53 0.44
CA TYR A 116 -4.39 15.91 0.30
C TYR A 116 -4.98 16.48 1.60
N LYS A 117 -5.18 15.64 2.62
CA LYS A 117 -5.54 16.04 3.99
C LYS A 117 -4.31 16.20 4.89
N ALA A 118 -3.10 16.19 4.33
CA ALA A 118 -1.88 16.43 5.09
C ALA A 118 -1.87 17.87 5.63
N LYS A 119 -1.48 18.03 6.89
CA LYS A 119 -1.22 19.34 7.49
C LYS A 119 -0.08 20.01 6.73
N ASN A 120 -0.24 21.31 6.49
CA ASN A 120 0.79 22.13 5.86
C ASN A 120 1.96 22.34 6.83
N LYS A 121 2.94 21.44 6.80
CA LYS A 121 4.17 21.54 7.59
C LYS A 121 5.32 22.08 6.76
N TRP A 122 6.06 23.00 7.36
CA TRP A 122 7.27 23.58 6.81
C TRP A 122 8.48 22.88 7.42
N TYR A 123 9.46 22.56 6.57
CA TYR A 123 10.68 21.88 6.98
C TYR A 123 11.91 22.65 6.47
N PRO A 124 13.03 22.62 7.20
CA PRO A 124 14.29 23.17 6.74
C PRO A 124 14.68 22.64 5.35
N VAL A 125 15.06 23.56 4.46
CA VAL A 125 15.51 23.26 3.10
C VAL A 125 16.87 23.88 2.82
N ARG A 126 17.56 23.33 1.82
CA ARG A 126 18.72 23.95 1.18
C ARG A 126 18.54 23.97 -0.33
N GLN A 127 19.14 24.96 -0.97
CA GLN A 127 19.14 25.04 -2.43
C GLN A 127 19.96 23.88 -3.03
N GLN A 128 19.40 23.24 -4.07
CA GLN A 128 20.10 22.24 -4.86
C GLN A 128 19.77 22.45 -6.34
N GLY A 129 20.78 22.87 -7.10
CA GLY A 129 20.59 23.33 -8.48
C GLY A 129 19.62 24.52 -8.54
N LYS A 130 18.59 24.41 -9.40
CA LYS A 130 17.51 25.42 -9.49
C LYS A 130 16.41 25.23 -8.45
N GLY A 131 16.40 24.09 -7.75
CA GLY A 131 15.36 23.73 -6.78
C GLY A 131 15.84 23.74 -5.34
N TYR A 132 15.03 23.13 -4.47
CA TYR A 132 15.29 22.97 -3.05
C TYR A 132 15.07 21.52 -2.64
N VAL A 133 15.81 21.07 -1.64
CA VAL A 133 15.63 19.79 -0.98
C VAL A 133 15.57 19.97 0.52
N PHE A 134 14.81 19.11 1.18
CA PHE A 134 14.76 19.10 2.64
C PHE A 134 16.11 18.68 3.21
N THR A 135 16.52 19.31 4.32
CA THR A 135 17.72 18.91 5.06
C THR A 135 17.41 17.91 6.18
N VAL A 136 16.14 17.71 6.47
CA VAL A 136 15.59 16.72 7.40
C VAL A 136 14.48 15.97 6.70
N GLU A 137 14.26 14.72 7.06
CA GLU A 137 13.18 13.94 6.46
C GLU A 137 11.81 14.44 6.96
N PRO A 138 10.87 14.81 6.06
CA PRO A 138 9.54 15.22 6.49
C PRO A 138 8.72 14.04 7.04
N GLU A 139 7.75 14.39 7.89
CA GLU A 139 6.79 13.46 8.45
C GLU A 139 5.38 13.81 7.99
N LEU A 140 4.58 12.79 7.72
CA LEU A 140 3.19 12.98 7.34
C LEU A 140 2.32 13.10 8.59
N GLU A 141 1.66 14.25 8.74
CA GLU A 141 0.61 14.45 9.72
C GLU A 141 -0.67 14.83 8.98
N LEU A 142 -1.80 14.18 9.30
CA LEU A 142 -3.09 14.45 8.68
C LEU A 142 -3.94 15.36 9.58
N GLU A 143 -4.80 16.20 8.99
CA GLU A 143 -5.69 17.11 9.72
C GLU A 143 -6.67 16.37 10.64
N ASP A 144 -7.14 15.21 10.20
CA ASP A 144 -7.98 14.31 10.99
C ASP A 144 -7.07 13.41 11.86
N ASN A 145 -6.88 13.74 13.14
CA ASN A 145 -6.04 12.98 14.11
C ASN A 145 -6.37 11.47 14.23
N ASN A 146 -7.45 10.98 13.60
CA ASN A 146 -7.87 9.57 13.60
C ASN A 146 -7.13 8.67 12.58
N LEU A 147 -6.33 9.24 11.67
CA LEU A 147 -5.45 8.49 10.77
C LEU A 147 -3.99 8.71 11.19
N THR A 148 -3.67 8.43 12.44
CA THR A 148 -2.27 8.40 12.87
C THR A 148 -1.59 7.17 12.24
N PHE A 149 -0.39 7.34 11.67
CA PHE A 149 0.49 6.28 11.14
C PHE A 149 0.84 5.17 12.15
N LYS A 150 0.29 5.22 13.38
CA LYS A 150 0.39 4.18 14.40
C LYS A 150 -0.13 2.80 13.98
N LYS A 151 -0.79 2.66 12.83
CA LYS A 151 -1.21 1.36 12.31
C LYS A 151 -0.25 0.70 11.31
N LEU A 152 0.85 1.36 10.91
CA LEU A 152 1.76 0.82 9.87
C LEU A 152 3.21 0.63 10.35
N GLU A 153 3.67 1.32 11.40
CA GLU A 153 4.99 1.03 12.01
C GLU A 153 5.02 -0.23 12.90
N ALA A 154 3.90 -0.95 13.00
CA ALA A 154 3.82 -2.26 13.67
C ALA A 154 3.80 -3.45 12.69
N GLU A 155 4.05 -3.23 11.40
CA GLU A 155 3.96 -4.29 10.37
C GLU A 155 5.12 -4.22 9.37
N LYS A 156 6.35 -4.20 9.87
CA LYS A 156 7.47 -4.81 9.15
C LYS A 156 7.56 -6.27 9.60
N ASP A 157 7.13 -7.16 8.72
CA ASP A 157 7.34 -8.61 8.75
C ASP A 157 7.26 -9.29 10.13
N GLU A 158 6.05 -9.35 10.67
CA GLU A 158 5.58 -10.64 11.16
C GLU A 158 4.35 -11.05 10.34
N PRO A 159 4.30 -12.28 9.81
CA PRO A 159 3.18 -12.72 9.01
C PRO A 159 1.90 -12.63 9.85
N LYS A 160 0.97 -11.77 9.41
CA LYS A 160 -0.40 -11.69 9.92
C LYS A 160 -1.12 -13.02 9.72
N VAL A 161 -1.02 -13.87 10.72
CA VAL A 161 -1.86 -15.06 10.88
C VAL A 161 -3.22 -14.58 11.41
N VAL A 162 -4.20 -14.54 10.51
CA VAL A 162 -5.61 -14.67 10.86
C VAL A 162 -5.73 -15.91 11.73
N GLY A 163 -6.34 -15.77 12.91
CA GLY A 163 -6.36 -16.78 13.96
C GLY A 163 -6.48 -18.23 13.48
N SER A 164 -5.33 -18.89 13.35
CA SER A 164 -5.16 -20.30 13.55
C SER A 164 -3.84 -20.47 14.28
N THR A 165 -3.93 -21.01 15.48
CA THR A 165 -2.85 -21.21 16.42
C THR A 165 -1.70 -21.96 15.71
N LYS A 166 -0.51 -21.35 15.59
CA LYS A 166 0.73 -22.04 15.15
C LYS A 166 1.17 -23.04 16.22
N ILE A 167 0.34 -24.06 16.47
CA ILE A 167 0.66 -25.17 17.34
C ILE A 167 1.61 -26.06 16.56
N VAL A 168 2.89 -26.01 16.93
CA VAL A 168 3.89 -26.97 16.49
C VAL A 168 3.73 -28.23 17.34
N ILE A 169 3.64 -29.37 16.68
CA ILE A 169 3.59 -30.65 17.36
C ILE A 169 5.01 -31.03 17.80
N GLU A 170 5.22 -31.24 19.10
CA GLU A 170 6.54 -31.59 19.65
C GLU A 170 6.77 -33.11 19.80
N PHE A 171 5.82 -33.93 19.32
CA PHE A 171 5.80 -35.38 19.51
C PHE A 171 5.26 -36.15 18.30
N GLY A 172 5.51 -37.47 18.25
CA GLY A 172 4.94 -38.33 17.22
C GLY A 172 5.53 -38.14 15.81
N LYS A 173 4.79 -38.63 14.80
CA LYS A 173 5.24 -38.75 13.39
C LYS A 173 5.61 -37.42 12.74
N TYR A 174 4.93 -36.34 13.13
CA TYR A 174 5.09 -35.02 12.53
C TYR A 174 5.68 -34.00 13.50
N LYS A 175 6.58 -34.46 14.38
CA LYS A 175 7.31 -33.59 15.30
C LYS A 175 8.02 -32.47 14.55
N GLY A 176 7.84 -31.24 15.01
CA GLY A 176 8.41 -30.02 14.42
C GLY A 176 7.55 -29.39 13.33
N LEU A 177 6.41 -29.99 12.96
CA LEU A 177 5.45 -29.41 12.02
C LEU A 177 4.25 -28.80 12.76
N THR A 178 3.67 -27.78 12.15
CA THR A 178 2.43 -27.15 12.60
C THR A 178 1.21 -28.00 12.26
N LEU A 179 0.12 -27.81 13.00
CA LEU A 179 -1.16 -28.45 12.68
C LEU A 179 -1.65 -28.15 11.25
N GLN A 180 -1.37 -26.97 10.69
CA GLN A 180 -1.72 -26.64 9.31
C GLN A 180 -0.90 -27.46 8.32
N GLU A 181 0.43 -27.54 8.49
CA GLU A 181 1.29 -28.34 7.62
C GLU A 181 0.96 -29.83 7.66
N ILE A 182 0.48 -30.30 8.82
CA ILE A 182 0.01 -31.67 8.98
C ILE A 182 -1.36 -31.84 8.31
N TYR A 183 -2.27 -30.86 8.40
CA TYR A 183 -3.57 -30.89 7.71
C TYR A 183 -3.40 -31.04 6.19
N ASP A 184 -2.49 -30.25 5.61
CA ASP A 184 -2.23 -30.25 4.17
C ASP A 184 -1.59 -31.57 3.69
N LYS A 185 -0.85 -32.26 4.57
CA LYS A 185 -0.14 -33.53 4.25
C LYS A 185 -0.95 -34.79 4.59
N ASP A 186 -1.67 -34.76 5.71
CA ASP A 186 -2.30 -35.93 6.32
C ASP A 186 -3.45 -35.53 7.26
N ILE A 187 -4.61 -35.28 6.66
CA ILE A 187 -5.85 -34.95 7.37
C ILE A 187 -6.27 -36.03 8.38
N ASN A 188 -5.91 -37.30 8.16
CA ASN A 188 -6.25 -38.40 9.08
C ASN A 188 -5.46 -38.27 10.38
N TYR A 189 -4.24 -37.73 10.32
CA TYR A 189 -3.48 -37.43 11.53
C TYR A 189 -4.08 -36.28 12.34
N ILE A 190 -4.68 -35.26 11.71
CA ILE A 190 -5.42 -34.21 12.42
C ILE A 190 -6.66 -34.78 13.11
N LYS A 191 -7.39 -35.68 12.44
CA LYS A 191 -8.53 -36.40 13.06
C LYS A 191 -8.09 -37.26 14.24
N TYR A 192 -6.94 -37.92 14.13
CA TYR A 192 -6.33 -38.68 15.22
C TYR A 192 -5.94 -37.78 16.41
N LEU A 193 -5.26 -36.65 16.15
CA LEU A 193 -4.89 -35.68 17.18
C LEU A 193 -6.11 -35.07 17.87
N ARG A 194 -7.18 -34.76 17.13
CA ARG A 194 -8.45 -34.29 17.71
C ARG A 194 -9.01 -35.25 18.76
N ALA A 195 -8.95 -36.56 18.50
CA ALA A 195 -9.53 -37.58 19.37
C ALA A 195 -8.59 -38.04 20.50
N ASN A 196 -7.27 -37.94 20.32
CA ASN A 196 -6.28 -38.58 21.20
C ASN A 196 -5.29 -37.61 21.86
N ALA A 197 -5.26 -36.33 21.48
CA ALA A 197 -4.36 -35.36 22.11
C ALA A 197 -4.76 -35.12 23.57
N LYS A 198 -3.77 -35.23 24.47
CA LYS A 198 -3.93 -34.93 25.90
C LYS A 198 -4.06 -33.43 26.17
N ASP A 199 -3.47 -32.61 25.29
CA ASP A 199 -3.56 -31.15 25.37
C ASP A 199 -4.86 -30.67 24.71
N LYS A 200 -5.72 -30.05 25.52
CA LYS A 200 -7.00 -29.47 25.08
C LYS A 200 -6.83 -28.39 24.00
N LYS A 201 -5.70 -27.68 23.98
CA LYS A 201 -5.41 -26.68 22.96
C LYS A 201 -5.20 -27.33 21.60
N ILE A 202 -4.48 -28.45 21.56
CA ILE A 202 -4.23 -29.21 20.33
C ILE A 202 -5.54 -29.79 19.80
N SER A 203 -6.36 -30.39 20.67
CA SER A 203 -7.63 -30.99 20.23
C SER A 203 -8.65 -29.95 19.76
N GLN A 204 -8.74 -28.80 20.42
CA GLN A 204 -9.61 -27.68 20.00
C GLN A 204 -9.15 -27.08 18.67
N ALA A 205 -7.85 -26.85 18.48
CA ALA A 205 -7.32 -26.37 17.22
C ALA A 205 -7.53 -27.36 16.06
N CYS A 206 -7.40 -28.66 16.32
CA CYS A 206 -7.74 -29.69 15.33
C CYS A 206 -9.24 -29.71 14.98
N ALA A 207 -10.12 -29.34 15.92
CA ALA A 207 -11.56 -29.23 15.66
C ALA A 207 -11.88 -28.03 14.77
N GLU A 208 -11.23 -26.89 15.00
CA GLU A 208 -11.35 -25.68 14.16
C GLU A 208 -10.82 -25.91 12.74
N LEU A 209 -9.74 -26.70 12.59
CA LEU A 209 -9.15 -27.04 11.30
C LEU A 209 -10.01 -27.96 10.42
N ILE A 210 -10.93 -28.73 11.02
CA ILE A 210 -11.78 -29.70 10.30
C ILE A 210 -13.27 -29.28 10.35
N ALA A 211 -13.57 -28.08 10.87
CA ALA A 211 -14.92 -27.51 10.86
C ALA A 211 -15.27 -26.94 9.48
#